data_AF-A0A837HGM5-F1
#
_entry.id   AF-A0A837HGM5-F1
#
_cell.length_a   1.000
_cell.length_b   1.000
_cell.length_c   1.000
_cell.angle_alpha   90.00
_cell.angle_beta   90.00
_cell.angle_gamma   90.00
#
_symmetry.space_group_name_H-M   'P 1'
#
loop_
_entity.id
_entity.type
_entity.pdbx_description
1 polymer ?
#
loop_
_entity_poly.entity_id
_entity_poly.type
_entity_poly.pdbx_seq_one_letter_code
_entity_poly.pdbx_strand_id
1 'polypeptide(L)'
;MLIANILGIFVFFYLYWKRLKEDYSSERIFNAGFIIIIGACLGLIVAKYNFPSFWLWIIILSFLISEGIIVIKLKLKFFESLDALVISILPWLSFFYLTDSVVNTSLASFLIFWVSLTCIFMFFLFDHFYRTFTWYKSGRVGFSGLATLGIFFLIKILFPSLFVEKIISGTIAFISFLLLFNLSRQDG
;
A
#
# COMPACT_ATOMS: atom_id res chain seq x y z
N MET A 1 -16.96 12.23 0.78
CA MET A 1 -16.22 11.24 1.61
C MET A 1 -16.84 9.84 1.57
N LEU A 2 -18.14 9.66 1.84
CA LEU A 2 -18.77 8.32 1.84
C LEU A 2 -18.65 7.60 0.47
N ILE A 3 -19.05 8.28 -0.62
CA ILE A 3 -19.00 7.70 -1.98
C ILE A 3 -17.56 7.30 -2.36
N ALA A 4 -16.58 8.16 -2.08
CA ALA A 4 -15.17 7.89 -2.34
C ALA A 4 -14.66 6.65 -1.59
N ASN A 5 -15.08 6.44 -0.34
CA ASN A 5 -14.73 5.25 0.42
C ASN A 5 -15.41 4.00 -0.12
N ILE A 6 -16.69 4.07 -0.49
CA ILE A 6 -17.41 2.93 -1.09
C ILE A 6 -16.74 2.52 -2.40
N LEU A 7 -16.45 3.48 -3.28
CA LEU A 7 -15.73 3.24 -4.52
C LEU A 7 -14.32 2.68 -4.26
N GLY A 8 -13.60 3.23 -3.28
CA GLY A 8 -12.29 2.75 -2.86
C GLY A 8 -12.32 1.28 -2.43
N ILE A 9 -13.33 0.86 -1.66
CA ILE A 9 -13.51 -0.54 -1.23
C ILE A 9 -13.79 -1.46 -2.41
N PHE A 10 -14.66 -1.07 -3.35
CA PHE A 10 -14.94 -1.87 -4.54
C PHE A 10 -13.71 -2.02 -5.45
N VAL A 11 -12.99 -0.91 -5.70
CA VAL A 11 -11.75 -0.92 -6.47
C VAL A 11 -10.69 -1.77 -5.77
N PHE A 12 -10.57 -1.66 -4.45
CA PHE A 12 -9.69 -2.48 -3.63
C PHE A 12 -9.98 -3.97 -3.85
N PHE A 13 -11.23 -4.42 -3.66
CA PHE A 13 -11.56 -5.84 -3.84
C PHE A 13 -11.31 -6.33 -5.26
N TYR A 14 -11.65 -5.52 -6.27
CA TYR A 14 -11.42 -5.88 -7.66
C TYR A 14 -9.93 -6.08 -7.96
N LEU A 15 -9.07 -5.14 -7.56
CA LEU A 15 -7.63 -5.22 -7.81
C LEU A 15 -6.96 -6.31 -6.99
N TYR A 16 -7.36 -6.48 -5.73
CA TYR A 16 -6.82 -7.50 -4.84
C TYR A 16 -7.14 -8.91 -5.37
N TRP A 17 -8.39 -9.12 -5.79
CA TRP A 17 -8.79 -10.35 -6.47
C TRP A 17 -8.06 -10.54 -7.80
N LYS A 18 -8.01 -9.51 -8.64
CA LYS A 18 -7.36 -9.59 -9.95
C LYS A 18 -5.89 -10.02 -9.83
N ARG A 19 -5.19 -9.58 -8.77
CA ARG A 19 -3.78 -9.92 -8.55
C ARG A 19 -3.58 -11.35 -8.02
N LEU A 20 -4.49 -11.87 -7.20
CA LEU A 20 -4.30 -13.15 -6.50
C LEU A 20 -5.06 -14.33 -7.12
N LYS A 21 -6.00 -14.09 -8.04
CA LYS A 21 -6.90 -15.12 -8.59
C LYS A 21 -6.22 -16.29 -9.29
N GLU A 22 -4.97 -16.13 -9.74
CA GLU A 22 -4.24 -17.18 -10.46
C GLU A 22 -3.64 -18.21 -9.49
N ASP A 23 -3.27 -17.78 -8.28
CA ASP A 23 -2.55 -18.62 -7.31
C ASP A 23 -3.41 -19.08 -6.12
N TYR A 24 -4.54 -18.40 -5.86
CA TYR A 24 -5.36 -18.63 -4.67
C TYR A 24 -6.85 -18.79 -5.00
N SER A 25 -7.56 -19.57 -4.19
CA SER A 25 -9.02 -19.71 -4.32
C SER A 25 -9.73 -18.40 -3.95
N SER A 26 -10.83 -18.09 -4.65
CA SER A 26 -11.64 -16.89 -4.40
C SER A 26 -12.02 -16.74 -2.93
N GLU A 27 -12.38 -17.83 -2.24
CA GLU A 27 -12.71 -17.82 -0.82
C GLU A 27 -11.56 -17.27 0.05
N ARG A 28 -10.32 -17.73 -0.18
CA ARG A 28 -9.15 -17.24 0.56
C ARG A 28 -8.88 -15.77 0.28
N ILE A 29 -8.99 -15.37 -0.98
CA ILE A 29 -8.77 -13.99 -1.42
C ILE A 29 -9.78 -13.04 -0.76
N PHE A 30 -11.06 -13.38 -0.80
CA PHE A 30 -12.10 -12.53 -0.20
C PHE A 30 -11.99 -12.51 1.33
N ASN A 31 -11.69 -13.63 1.98
CA ASN A 31 -11.42 -13.67 3.42
C ASN A 31 -10.24 -12.75 3.80
N ALA A 32 -9.15 -12.78 3.04
CA ALA A 32 -8.02 -11.87 3.23
C ALA A 32 -8.44 -10.41 3.02
N GLY A 33 -9.13 -10.11 1.93
CA GLY A 33 -9.66 -8.77 1.65
C GLY A 33 -10.57 -8.24 2.78
N PHE A 34 -11.46 -9.06 3.32
CA PHE A 34 -12.30 -8.67 4.46
C PHE A 34 -11.48 -8.40 5.73
N ILE A 35 -10.46 -9.20 6.04
CA ILE A 35 -9.56 -8.95 7.17
C ILE A 35 -8.84 -7.60 7.02
N ILE A 36 -8.41 -7.26 5.80
CA ILE A 36 -7.78 -5.98 5.48
C ILE A 36 -8.77 -4.82 5.67
N ILE A 37 -9.99 -4.92 5.12
CA ILE A 37 -11.01 -3.87 5.23
C ILE A 37 -11.45 -3.67 6.69
N ILE A 38 -11.69 -4.75 7.44
CA ILE A 38 -12.03 -4.66 8.87
C ILE A 38 -10.89 -3.99 9.65
N GLY A 39 -9.64 -4.39 9.39
CA GLY A 39 -8.47 -3.74 9.98
C GLY A 39 -8.43 -2.25 9.68
N ALA A 40 -8.63 -1.86 8.41
CA ALA A 40 -8.66 -0.47 7.99
C ALA A 40 -9.78 0.33 8.67
N CYS A 41 -11.00 -0.24 8.77
CA CYS A 41 -12.13 0.39 9.46
C CYS A 41 -11.83 0.60 10.95
N LEU A 42 -11.27 -0.40 11.64
CA LEU A 42 -10.87 -0.28 13.04
C LEU A 42 -9.76 0.78 13.20
N GLY A 43 -8.76 0.77 12.33
CA GLY A 43 -7.70 1.78 12.30
C GLY A 43 -8.24 3.19 12.11
N LEU A 44 -9.18 3.38 11.18
CA LEU A 44 -9.86 4.66 10.95
C LEU A 44 -10.65 5.13 12.17
N ILE A 45 -11.35 4.23 12.86
CA ILE A 45 -12.09 4.54 14.10
C ILE A 45 -11.10 5.00 15.18
N VAL A 46 -10.05 4.23 15.44
CA VAL A 46 -9.01 4.57 16.44
C VAL A 46 -8.33 5.90 16.10
N ALA A 47 -7.99 6.10 14.83
CA ALA A 47 -7.41 7.36 14.35
C ALA A 47 -8.33 8.55 14.62
N LYS A 48 -9.63 8.43 14.30
CA LYS A 48 -10.59 9.51 14.45
C LYS A 48 -10.78 9.96 15.89
N TYR A 49 -10.79 9.03 16.84
CA TYR A 49 -11.09 9.35 18.25
C TYR A 49 -9.84 9.61 19.10
N ASN A 50 -8.73 8.93 18.84
CA ASN A 50 -7.56 8.97 19.71
C ASN A 50 -6.41 9.81 19.13
N PHE A 51 -6.14 9.70 17.82
CA PHE A 51 -4.98 10.36 17.20
C PHE A 51 -5.26 10.84 15.76
N PRO A 52 -6.07 11.91 15.57
CA PRO A 52 -6.46 12.37 14.24
C PRO A 52 -5.28 12.76 13.36
N SER A 53 -4.24 13.36 13.94
CA SER A 53 -3.03 13.77 13.21
C SER A 53 -2.21 12.59 12.70
N PHE A 54 -2.33 11.40 13.32
CA PHE A 54 -1.59 10.19 12.96
C PHE A 54 -2.45 9.18 12.19
N TRP A 55 -3.54 9.63 11.58
CA TRP A 55 -4.53 8.74 10.94
C TRP A 55 -3.91 7.79 9.92
N LEU A 56 -3.01 8.28 9.06
CA LEU A 56 -2.35 7.47 8.03
C LEU A 56 -1.50 6.36 8.67
N TRP A 57 -0.76 6.69 9.72
CA TRP A 57 0.13 5.75 10.41
C TRP A 57 -0.64 4.66 11.14
N ILE A 58 -1.77 5.01 11.75
CA ILE A 58 -2.65 4.04 12.39
C ILE A 58 -3.23 3.09 11.35
N ILE A 59 -3.65 3.60 10.19
CA ILE A 59 -4.15 2.75 9.10
C ILE A 59 -3.06 1.83 8.56
N ILE A 60 -1.84 2.33 8.34
CA ILE A 60 -0.71 1.50 7.92
C ILE A 60 -0.44 0.40 8.94
N LEU A 61 -0.45 0.72 10.24
CA LEU A 61 -0.28 -0.27 11.30
C LEU A 61 -1.40 -1.31 11.27
N SER A 62 -2.65 -0.89 11.07
CA SER A 62 -3.78 -1.80 10.91
C SER A 62 -3.61 -2.72 9.69
N PHE A 63 -3.12 -2.21 8.57
CA PHE A 63 -2.80 -3.02 7.40
C PHE A 63 -1.69 -4.04 7.68
N LEU A 64 -0.63 -3.65 8.38
CA LEU A 64 0.46 -4.56 8.76
C LEU A 64 -0.04 -5.68 9.69
N ILE A 65 -0.92 -5.36 10.65
CA ILE A 65 -1.53 -6.35 11.54
C ILE A 65 -2.43 -7.31 10.74
N SER A 66 -3.31 -6.78 9.87
CA SER A 66 -4.16 -7.58 9.01
C SER A 66 -3.35 -8.50 8.10
N GLU A 67 -2.28 -7.98 7.50
CA GLU A 67 -1.37 -8.75 6.64
C GLU A 67 -0.66 -9.87 7.41
N GLY A 68 -0.20 -9.59 8.64
CA GLY A 68 0.35 -10.62 9.52
C GLY A 68 -0.65 -11.74 9.82
N ILE A 69 -1.91 -11.40 10.07
CA ILE A 69 -2.98 -12.39 10.27
C ILE A 69 -3.20 -13.21 9.00
N ILE A 70 -3.19 -12.58 7.82
CA ILE A 70 -3.38 -13.25 6.53
C ILE A 70 -2.25 -14.25 6.27
N VAL A 71 -0.99 -13.85 6.45
CA VAL A 71 0.17 -14.73 6.23
C VAL A 71 0.14 -15.91 7.19
N ILE A 72 -0.19 -15.69 8.47
CA ILE A 72 -0.20 -16.76 9.47
C ILE A 72 -1.40 -17.69 9.33
N LYS A 73 -2.62 -17.15 9.20
CA LYS A 73 -3.87 -17.94 9.20
C LYS A 73 -4.26 -18.45 7.82
N LEU A 74 -4.14 -17.61 6.79
CA LEU A 74 -4.56 -17.94 5.41
C LEU A 74 -3.41 -18.47 4.56
N LYS A 75 -2.17 -18.42 5.06
CA LYS A 75 -0.95 -18.95 4.42
C LYS A 75 -0.71 -18.39 3.02
N LEU A 76 -1.11 -17.14 2.78
CA LEU A 76 -0.67 -16.42 1.58
C LEU A 76 0.81 -16.09 1.69
N LYS A 77 1.53 -16.15 0.58
CA LYS A 77 2.93 -15.72 0.55
C LYS A 77 2.99 -14.20 0.74
N PHE A 78 3.80 -13.77 1.70
CA PHE A 78 3.90 -12.36 2.10
C PHE A 78 4.14 -11.41 0.93
N PHE A 79 5.09 -11.70 0.04
CA PHE A 79 5.41 -10.79 -1.07
C PHE A 79 4.31 -10.70 -2.14
N GLU A 80 3.59 -11.79 -2.41
CA GLU A 80 2.46 -11.79 -3.35
C GLU A 80 1.27 -11.03 -2.77
N SER A 81 0.96 -11.23 -1.49
CA SER A 81 -0.10 -10.52 -0.79
C SER A 81 0.25 -9.05 -0.58
N LEU A 82 1.51 -8.70 -0.30
CA LEU A 82 1.98 -7.32 -0.22
C LEU A 82 1.84 -6.60 -1.58
N ASP A 83 2.24 -7.23 -2.69
CA ASP A 83 2.04 -6.65 -4.03
C ASP A 83 0.55 -6.37 -4.28
N ALA A 84 -0.32 -7.33 -3.96
CA ALA A 84 -1.76 -7.20 -4.08
C ALA A 84 -2.32 -6.08 -3.18
N LEU A 85 -1.82 -5.97 -1.95
CA LEU A 85 -2.21 -4.96 -0.98
C LEU A 85 -1.86 -3.55 -1.50
N VAL A 86 -0.63 -3.36 -1.97
CA VAL A 86 -0.12 -2.07 -2.46
C VAL A 86 -0.94 -1.57 -3.64
N ILE A 87 -1.12 -2.39 -4.68
CA ILE A 87 -1.89 -1.97 -5.86
C ILE A 87 -3.36 -1.70 -5.54
N SER A 88 -3.92 -2.38 -4.54
CA SER A 88 -5.33 -2.24 -4.17
C SER A 88 -5.58 -1.03 -3.27
N ILE A 89 -4.64 -0.68 -2.38
CA ILE A 89 -4.77 0.47 -1.48
C ILE A 89 -4.48 1.79 -2.19
N LEU A 90 -3.52 1.84 -3.12
CA LEU A 90 -3.13 3.11 -3.77
C LEU A 90 -4.30 3.88 -4.41
N PRO A 91 -5.24 3.25 -5.14
CA PRO A 91 -6.43 3.93 -5.64
C PRO A 91 -7.34 4.45 -4.53
N TRP A 92 -7.52 3.68 -3.46
CA TRP A 92 -8.32 4.12 -2.31
C TRP A 92 -7.67 5.32 -1.61
N LEU A 93 -6.36 5.28 -1.40
CA LEU A 93 -5.57 6.39 -0.87
C LEU A 93 -5.67 7.63 -1.78
N SER A 94 -5.64 7.43 -3.10
CA SER A 94 -5.84 8.50 -4.08
C SER A 94 -7.21 9.17 -3.92
N PHE A 95 -8.29 8.39 -3.81
CA PHE A 95 -9.63 8.94 -3.55
C PHE A 95 -9.72 9.68 -2.22
N PHE A 96 -9.00 9.21 -1.19
CA PHE A 96 -8.95 9.88 0.09
C PHE A 96 -8.31 11.27 -0.02
N TYR A 97 -7.11 11.37 -0.62
CA TYR A 97 -6.43 12.65 -0.80
C TYR A 97 -7.14 13.61 -1.76
N LEU A 98 -7.79 13.09 -2.81
CA LEU A 98 -8.63 13.89 -3.69
C LEU A 98 -9.82 14.50 -2.92
N THR A 99 -10.50 13.68 -2.12
CA THR A 99 -11.62 14.16 -1.30
C THR A 99 -11.16 15.21 -0.30
N ASP A 100 -10.04 14.97 0.37
CA ASP A 100 -9.46 15.92 1.32
C ASP A 100 -9.07 17.24 0.65
N SER A 101 -8.48 17.18 -0.54
CA SER A 101 -8.14 18.37 -1.33
C SER A 101 -9.37 19.20 -1.69
N VAL A 102 -10.48 18.56 -2.09
CA VAL A 102 -11.73 19.25 -2.44
C VAL A 102 -12.41 19.87 -1.22
N VAL A 103 -12.43 19.16 -0.09
CA VAL A 103 -13.13 19.61 1.13
C VAL A 103 -12.33 20.70 1.86
N ASN A 104 -11.02 20.52 2.00
CA ASN A 104 -10.15 21.40 2.78
C ASN A 104 -9.36 22.39 1.91
N THR A 105 -9.55 22.38 0.59
CA THR A 105 -8.82 23.24 -0.38
C THR A 105 -7.30 23.14 -0.23
N SER A 106 -6.80 21.94 0.07
CA SER A 106 -5.39 21.69 0.36
C SER A 106 -4.60 21.37 -0.92
N LEU A 107 -3.63 22.23 -1.25
CA LEU A 107 -2.66 21.97 -2.32
C LEU A 107 -1.78 20.76 -2.02
N ALA A 108 -1.38 20.58 -0.76
CA ALA A 108 -0.55 19.44 -0.35
C ALA A 108 -1.27 18.11 -0.63
N SER A 109 -2.56 18.02 -0.28
CA SER A 109 -3.37 16.83 -0.53
C SER A 109 -3.59 16.58 -2.01
N PHE A 110 -3.76 17.64 -2.81
CA PHE A 110 -3.84 17.55 -4.27
C PHE A 110 -2.57 16.95 -4.89
N LEU A 111 -1.40 17.42 -4.44
CA LEU A 111 -0.12 16.93 -4.94
C LEU A 111 0.12 15.48 -4.51
N ILE A 112 -0.22 15.09 -3.27
CA ILE A 112 -0.09 13.69 -2.83
C ILE A 112 -1.03 12.76 -3.63
N PHE A 113 -2.22 13.23 -4.03
CA PHE A 113 -3.08 12.51 -4.96
C PHE A 113 -2.40 12.24 -6.32
N TRP A 114 -1.69 13.21 -6.88
CA TRP A 114 -0.91 12.98 -8.11
C TRP A 114 0.27 12.04 -7.90
N VAL A 115 0.92 12.11 -6.74
CA VAL A 115 1.97 11.16 -6.35
C VAL A 115 1.41 9.74 -6.27
N SER A 116 0.24 9.53 -5.66
CA SER A 116 -0.37 8.21 -5.57
C SER A 116 -0.80 7.67 -6.94
N LEU A 117 -1.32 8.51 -7.84
CA LEU A 117 -1.59 8.12 -9.24
C LEU A 117 -0.32 7.74 -9.99
N THR A 118 0.75 8.52 -9.84
CA THR A 118 2.05 8.22 -10.45
C THR A 118 2.61 6.89 -9.92
N CYS A 119 2.43 6.62 -8.63
CA CYS A 119 2.83 5.35 -8.01
C CYS A 119 2.03 4.17 -8.56
N ILE A 120 0.73 4.31 -8.85
CA ILE A 120 -0.06 3.26 -9.52
C ILE A 120 0.54 2.95 -10.90
N PHE A 121 0.88 3.98 -11.67
CA PHE A 121 1.50 3.80 -12.98
C PHE A 121 2.87 3.12 -12.85
N MET A 122 3.71 3.57 -11.92
CA MET A 122 5.01 2.95 -11.63
C MET A 122 4.88 1.50 -11.20
N PHE A 123 3.87 1.14 -10.40
CA PHE A 123 3.62 -0.24 -10.01
C PHE A 123 3.45 -1.14 -11.23
N PHE A 124 2.60 -0.75 -12.19
CA PHE A 124 2.38 -1.54 -13.41
C PHE A 124 3.61 -1.55 -14.32
N LEU A 125 4.35 -0.44 -14.38
CA LEU A 125 5.62 -0.38 -15.10
C LEU A 125 6.63 -1.38 -14.52
N PHE A 126 6.79 -1.40 -13.20
CA PHE A 126 7.66 -2.36 -12.52
C PHE A 126 7.15 -3.78 -12.71
N ASP A 127 5.85 -4.04 -12.57
CA ASP A 127 5.28 -5.38 -12.75
C ASP A 127 5.56 -5.95 -14.15
N HIS A 128 5.57 -5.09 -15.17
CA HIS A 128 5.89 -5.49 -16.53
C HIS A 128 7.40 -5.69 -16.76
N PHE A 129 8.25 -4.81 -16.23
CA PHE A 129 9.68 -4.76 -16.57
C PHE A 129 10.64 -5.33 -15.51
N TYR A 130 10.19 -5.68 -14.30
CA TYR A 130 11.11 -5.97 -13.19
C TYR A 130 12.09 -7.13 -13.46
N ARG A 131 11.69 -8.10 -14.29
CA ARG A 131 12.55 -9.24 -14.69
C ARG A 131 13.67 -8.85 -15.66
N THR A 132 13.59 -7.68 -16.28
CA THR A 132 14.62 -7.18 -17.22
C THR A 132 15.75 -6.43 -16.52
N PHE A 133 15.59 -6.09 -15.24
CA PHE A 133 16.60 -5.36 -14.49
C PHE A 133 17.81 -6.25 -14.17
N THR A 134 18.98 -5.90 -14.71
CA THR A 134 20.22 -6.65 -14.56
C THR A 134 20.69 -6.83 -13.12
N TRP A 135 20.34 -5.89 -12.23
CA TRP A 135 20.67 -5.93 -10.81
C TRP A 135 19.67 -6.76 -9.99
N TYR A 136 18.47 -7.03 -10.52
CA TYR A 136 17.43 -7.82 -9.86
C TYR A 136 17.38 -9.24 -10.43
N LYS A 137 18.36 -10.06 -10.06
CA LYS A 137 18.52 -11.42 -10.61
C LYS A 137 17.45 -12.41 -10.14
N SER A 138 16.85 -12.18 -8.98
CA SER A 138 15.92 -13.12 -8.34
C SER A 138 14.64 -13.35 -9.15
N GLY A 139 14.13 -12.33 -9.85
CA GLY A 139 12.89 -12.45 -10.62
C GLY A 139 11.63 -12.79 -9.80
N ARG A 140 11.72 -12.79 -8.46
CA ARG A 140 10.63 -13.11 -7.54
C ARG A 140 9.57 -12.01 -7.49
N VAL A 141 8.36 -12.41 -7.11
CA VAL A 141 7.23 -11.49 -6.86
C VAL A 141 7.51 -10.67 -5.60
N GLY A 142 6.99 -9.43 -5.51
CA GLY A 142 7.25 -8.50 -4.41
C GLY A 142 8.08 -7.27 -4.79
N PHE A 143 8.75 -7.28 -5.94
CA PHE A 143 9.55 -6.14 -6.41
C PHE A 143 8.68 -4.89 -6.58
N SER A 144 7.56 -5.02 -7.31
CA SER A 144 6.70 -3.90 -7.69
C SER A 144 6.07 -3.22 -6.48
N GLY A 145 5.58 -3.99 -5.51
CA GLY A 145 5.01 -3.48 -4.27
C GLY A 145 6.04 -2.78 -3.41
N LEU A 146 7.20 -3.41 -3.16
CA LEU A 146 8.27 -2.81 -2.36
C LEU A 146 8.85 -1.54 -2.99
N ALA A 147 9.13 -1.56 -4.29
CA ALA A 147 9.64 -0.39 -5.00
C ALA A 147 8.63 0.77 -4.96
N THR A 148 7.35 0.48 -5.21
CA THR A 148 6.29 1.49 -5.20
C THR A 148 6.07 2.08 -3.81
N LEU A 149 6.06 1.24 -2.76
CA LEU A 149 6.00 1.71 -1.37
C LEU A 149 7.21 2.60 -1.02
N GLY A 150 8.41 2.15 -1.39
CA GLY A 150 9.65 2.88 -1.15
C GLY A 150 9.62 4.27 -1.77
N ILE A 151 9.25 4.35 -3.05
CA ILE A 151 9.12 5.61 -3.80
C ILE A 151 8.03 6.50 -3.21
N PHE A 152 6.85 5.95 -2.91
CA PHE A 152 5.73 6.72 -2.34
C PHE A 152 6.12 7.40 -1.03
N PHE A 153 6.70 6.65 -0.09
CA PHE A 153 7.10 7.20 1.21
C PHE A 153 8.32 8.12 1.12
N LEU A 154 9.25 7.86 0.20
CA LEU A 154 10.38 8.76 -0.05
C LEU A 154 9.89 10.13 -0.53
N ILE A 155 8.96 10.15 -1.49
CA ILE A 155 8.36 11.39 -2.00
C ILE A 155 7.51 12.08 -0.92
N LYS A 156 6.79 11.32 -0.08
CA LYS A 156 5.96 11.87 1.03
C LYS A 156 6.77 12.77 1.97
N ILE A 157 8.06 12.49 2.20
CA ILE A 157 8.93 13.27 3.10
C ILE A 157 9.02 14.75 2.68
N LEU A 158 8.87 15.03 1.38
CA LEU A 158 8.96 16.37 0.81
C LEU A 158 7.74 17.24 1.15
N PHE A 159 6.62 16.63 1.57
CA PHE A 159 5.40 17.35 1.88
C PHE A 159 5.35 17.86 3.34
N PRO A 160 4.54 18.90 3.62
CA PRO A 160 4.32 19.36 4.99
C PRO A 160 3.72 18.25 5.86
N SER A 161 4.43 17.87 6.92
CA SER A 161 4.00 16.92 7.94
C SER A 161 4.81 17.12 9.22
N LEU A 162 4.37 16.53 10.33
CA LEU A 162 5.16 16.55 11.57
C LEU A 162 6.53 15.88 11.35
N PHE A 163 7.54 16.33 12.08
CA PHE A 163 8.92 15.80 11.97
C PHE A 163 8.96 14.28 12.20
N VAL A 164 8.20 13.79 13.18
CA VAL A 164 8.05 12.36 13.48
C VAL A 164 7.55 11.59 12.26
N GLU A 165 6.59 12.13 11.50
CA GLU A 165 6.08 11.45 10.30
C GLU A 165 7.11 11.37 9.18
N LYS A 166 7.99 12.37 9.07
CA LYS A 166 9.08 12.34 8.09
C LYS A 166 10.08 11.23 8.42
N ILE A 167 10.42 11.08 9.72
CA ILE A 167 11.24 9.97 10.19
C ILE A 167 10.58 8.63 9.87
N ILE A 168 9.30 8.45 10.21
CA ILE A 168 8.60 7.19 9.94
C ILE A 168 8.55 6.90 8.43
N SER A 169 8.25 7.91 7.61
CA SER A 169 8.24 7.76 6.13
C SER A 169 9.62 7.37 5.60
N GLY A 170 10.69 8.02 6.07
CA GLY A 170 12.06 7.68 5.69
C GLY A 170 12.45 6.27 6.11
N THR A 171 12.06 5.84 7.32
CA THR A 171 12.30 4.49 7.82
C THR A 171 11.58 3.45 6.97
N ILE A 172 10.30 3.67 6.62
CA ILE A 172 9.57 2.74 5.74
C ILE A 172 10.20 2.69 4.36
N ALA A 173 10.54 3.84 3.77
CA ALA A 173 11.20 3.88 2.47
C ALA A 173 12.52 3.08 2.51
N PHE A 174 13.33 3.29 3.55
CA PHE A 174 14.58 2.56 3.75
C PHE A 174 14.34 1.05 3.91
N ILE A 175 13.39 0.63 4.74
CA ILE A 175 13.05 -0.79 4.94
C ILE A 175 12.57 -1.41 3.63
N SER A 176 11.72 -0.72 2.85
CA SER A 176 11.24 -1.23 1.56
C SER A 176 12.38 -1.48 0.59
N PHE A 177 13.32 -0.53 0.46
CA PHE A 177 14.50 -0.72 -0.40
C PHE A 177 15.48 -1.77 0.15
N LEU A 178 15.64 -1.88 1.47
CA LEU A 178 16.46 -2.91 2.10
C LEU A 178 15.88 -4.32 1.86
N LEU A 179 14.58 -4.48 2.02
CA LEU A 179 13.88 -5.75 1.73
C LEU A 179 14.00 -6.10 0.25
N LEU A 180 13.88 -5.11 -0.63
CA LEU A 180 14.04 -5.30 -2.06
C LEU A 180 15.48 -5.74 -2.41
N PHE A 181 16.48 -5.14 -1.80
CA PHE A 181 17.89 -5.53 -1.94
C PHE A 181 18.17 -6.94 -1.40
N ASN A 182 17.55 -7.31 -0.28
CA ASN A 182 17.63 -8.67 0.24
C ASN A 182 16.96 -9.67 -0.72
N LEU A 183 15.80 -9.31 -1.26
CA LEU A 183 15.08 -10.12 -2.24
C LEU A 183 15.91 -10.31 -3.51
N SER A 184 16.65 -9.30 -3.97
CA SER A 184 17.52 -9.42 -5.15
C SER A 184 18.72 -10.36 -4.94
N ARG A 185 19.10 -10.62 -3.69
CA ARG A 185 20.26 -11.46 -3.31
C ARG A 185 19.90 -12.90 -2.96
N GLN A 186 18.64 -13.23 -2.71
CA GLN A 186 18.21 -14.56 -2.26
C GLN A 186 18.34 -15.69 -3.31
N ASP A 187 19.07 -15.46 -4.41
CA ASP A 187 19.37 -16.43 -5.46
C ASP A 187 20.88 -16.44 -5.80
N GLY A 188 21.73 -16.37 -4.77
CA GLY A 188 23.16 -16.69 -4.81
C GLY A 188 23.52 -17.75 -3.79
#